data_AF-A0A127PBQ4-F1
#
_entry.id   AF-A0A127PBQ4-F1
#
_cell.length_a   1.000
_cell.length_b   1.000
_cell.length_c   1.000
_cell.angle_alpha   90.00
_cell.angle_beta   90.00
_cell.angle_gamma   90.00
#
_symmetry.space_group_name_H-M   'P 1'
#
loop_
_entity.id
_entity.type
_entity.pdbx_description
1 polymer ?
#
loop_
_entity_poly.entity_id
_entity_poly.type
_entity_poly.pdbx_seq_one_letter_code
_entity_poly.pdbx_strand_id
1 'polypeptide(L)'
;MELVRTYMIETTNALFTLVVTEAGHGGPYKATYVGTRQKVELPWVDNPGLGEKDLDGEAADVDFDVLIATCHRQIAQRGGEILGIQDISVIDERPRRDWGSGR
;
A
#
# COMPACT_ATOMS: atom_id res chain seq x y z
N MET A 1 5.28 -16.89 -7.49
CA MET A 1 4.80 -15.86 -6.56
C MET A 1 3.40 -15.49 -7.00
N GLU A 2 2.42 -15.68 -6.13
CA GLU A 2 1.01 -15.37 -6.40
C GLU A 2 0.64 -14.06 -5.72
N LEU A 3 -0.07 -13.17 -6.43
CA LEU A 3 -0.59 -11.93 -5.85
C LEU A 3 -1.70 -12.27 -4.86
N VAL A 4 -1.53 -11.86 -3.61
CA VAL A 4 -2.50 -12.11 -2.55
C VAL A 4 -3.37 -10.88 -2.35
N ARG A 5 -2.73 -9.73 -2.12
CA ARG A 5 -3.40 -8.46 -1.85
C ARG A 5 -2.60 -7.26 -2.33
N THR A 6 -3.31 -6.20 -2.70
CA THR A 6 -2.76 -4.87 -2.91
C THR A 6 -3.53 -3.87 -2.06
N TYR A 7 -2.82 -3.02 -1.32
CA TYR A 7 -3.39 -1.99 -0.48
C TYR A 7 -2.90 -0.61 -0.90
N MET A 8 -3.79 0.36 -0.84
CA MET A 8 -3.45 1.78 -0.81
C MET A 8 -3.53 2.26 0.63
N ILE A 9 -2.45 2.83 1.14
CA ILE A 9 -2.34 3.27 2.54
C ILE A 9 -2.05 4.77 2.56
N GLU A 10 -2.98 5.54 3.11
CA GLU A 10 -2.84 6.97 3.28
C GLU A 10 -2.25 7.28 4.66
N THR A 11 -1.24 8.15 4.69
CA THR A 11 -0.63 8.65 5.92
C THR A 11 -0.61 10.17 5.94
N THR A 12 -0.22 10.76 7.06
CA THR A 12 -0.15 12.22 7.21
C THR A 12 0.82 12.91 6.25
N ASN A 13 1.85 12.22 5.74
CA ASN A 13 2.88 12.82 4.89
C ASN A 13 3.07 12.12 3.53
N ALA A 14 2.44 10.96 3.30
CA ALA A 14 2.65 10.17 2.10
C ALA A 14 1.47 9.24 1.79
N LEU A 15 1.43 8.77 0.54
CA LEU A 15 0.55 7.70 0.08
C LEU A 15 1.43 6.50 -0.27
N PHE A 16 1.06 5.31 0.19
CA PHE A 16 1.80 4.08 -0.08
C PHE A 16 0.96 3.11 -0.88
N THR A 17 1.60 2.42 -1.81
CA THR A 17 1.06 1.22 -2.45
C THR A 17 1.80 0.03 -1.86
N LEU A 18 1.10 -0.84 -1.13
CA LEU A 18 1.62 -2.07 -0.53
C LEU A 18 1.12 -3.27 -1.34
N VAL A 19 2.04 -4.08 -1.86
CA VAL A 19 1.76 -5.31 -2.59
C VAL A 19 2.22 -6.49 -1.75
N VAL A 20 1.33 -7.47 -1.53
CA VAL A 20 1.62 -8.70 -0.81
C VAL A 20 1.48 -9.89 -1.74
N THR A 21 2.51 -10.73 -1.75
CA THR A 21 2.61 -11.94 -2.57
C THR A 21 2.92 -13.15 -1.71
N GLU A 22 2.53 -14.34 -2.16
CA GLU A 22 2.91 -15.60 -1.55
C GLU A 22 3.98 -16.28 -2.43
N ALA A 23 5.04 -16.83 -1.85
CA ALA A 23 6.12 -17.48 -2.61
C ALA A 23 5.68 -18.76 -3.36
N GLY A 24 4.46 -19.25 -3.12
CA GLY A 24 3.83 -20.46 -3.65
C GLY A 24 2.88 -21.02 -2.59
N HIS A 25 2.05 -22.03 -2.89
CA HIS A 25 1.07 -22.55 -1.92
C HIS A 25 1.73 -23.01 -0.61
N GLY A 26 1.44 -22.30 0.49
CA GLY A 26 1.99 -22.55 1.81
C GLY A 26 3.41 -22.01 2.02
N GLY A 27 3.90 -21.16 1.11
CA GLY A 27 5.19 -20.49 1.20
C GLY A 27 5.11 -19.19 2.02
N PRO A 28 6.26 -18.61 2.41
CA PRO A 28 6.27 -17.34 3.12
C PRO A 28 5.66 -16.22 2.27
N TYR A 29 5.02 -15.28 2.94
CA TYR A 29 4.53 -14.05 2.35
C TYR A 29 5.67 -13.05 2.19
N LYS A 30 5.60 -12.27 1.11
CA LYS A 30 6.49 -11.15 0.85
C LYS A 30 5.66 -9.91 0.57
N ALA A 31 6.05 -8.81 1.19
CA ALA A 31 5.46 -7.51 1.00
C ALA A 31 6.50 -6.54 0.41
N THR A 32 6.07 -5.73 -0.53
CA THR A 32 6.81 -4.57 -1.03
C THR A 32 5.89 -3.37 -0.99
N TYR A 33 6.37 -2.24 -0.47
CA TYR A 33 5.63 -0.98 -0.51
C TYR A 33 6.47 0.12 -1.13
N VAL A 34 5.79 0.96 -1.91
CA VAL A 34 6.36 2.15 -2.55
C VAL A 34 5.59 3.35 -2.04
N GLY A 35 6.30 4.37 -1.56
CA GLY A 35 5.71 5.57 -0.98
C GLY A 35 5.90 6.80 -1.85
N THR A 36 4.82 7.57 -2.05
CA THR A 36 4.84 8.87 -2.72
C THR A 36 4.50 9.96 -1.71
N ARG A 37 5.38 10.96 -1.56
CA ARG A 37 5.11 12.11 -0.66
C ARG A 37 3.93 12.90 -1.16
N GLN A 38 3.03 13.28 -0.26
CA GLN A 38 2.02 14.28 -0.59
C GLN A 38 2.71 15.65 -0.63
N LYS A 39 2.66 16.32 -1.78
CA LYS A 39 3.20 17.67 -1.93
C LYS A 39 2.24 18.64 -1.25
N VAL A 40 2.46 18.93 0.03
CA VAL A 40 1.71 19.99 0.71
C VAL A 40 2.27 21.31 0.19
N GLU A 41 1.55 21.97 -0.72
CA GLU A 41 1.84 23.35 -1.11
C GLU A 41 1.52 24.28 0.08
N LEU A 42 2.46 24.44 0.99
CA LEU A 42 2.42 25.52 1.99
C LEU A 42 3.19 26.72 1.41
N PRO A 43 2.53 27.86 1.11
CA PRO A 43 3.16 28.94 0.36
C PRO A 43 4.20 29.78 1.14
N TRP A 44 4.58 29.41 2.38
CA TRP A 44 5.32 30.31 3.29
C TRP A 44 6.31 29.62 4.20
N VAL A 45 6.74 28.40 3.88
CA VAL A 45 7.80 27.74 4.62
C VAL A 45 8.82 27.28 3.60
N ASP A 46 10.00 27.90 3.61
CA ASP A 46 11.22 27.29 3.06
C ASP A 46 11.38 25.94 3.76
N ASN A 47 10.81 24.89 3.15
CA ASN A 47 10.56 23.58 3.71
C ASN A 47 11.84 23.01 4.35
N PRO A 48 12.06 23.16 5.67
CA PRO A 48 13.29 22.75 6.29
C PRO A 48 13.08 21.32 6.78
N GLY A 49 13.44 20.35 5.95
CA GLY A 49 13.86 19.06 6.49
C GLY A 49 12.86 17.91 6.48
N LEU A 50 11.98 17.80 5.47
CA LEU A 50 11.62 16.45 5.02
C LEU A 50 12.82 15.88 4.25
N GLY A 51 13.89 15.56 4.99
CA GLY A 51 15.08 14.89 4.46
C GLY A 51 14.67 13.69 3.61
N GLU A 52 15.55 13.23 2.72
CA GLU A 52 15.37 12.03 1.89
C GLU A 52 15.20 10.76 2.76
N LYS A 53 14.16 10.66 3.58
CA LYS A 53 13.67 9.39 4.10
C LYS A 53 13.18 8.61 2.91
N ASP A 54 13.91 7.55 2.62
CA ASP A 54 13.48 6.46 1.77
C ASP A 54 12.13 5.94 2.30
N LEU A 55 11.10 6.09 1.46
CA LEU A 55 9.75 5.67 1.77
C LEU A 55 9.53 4.20 1.41
N ASP A 56 10.35 3.65 0.53
CA ASP A 56 10.15 2.33 -0.01
C ASP A 56 10.65 1.28 0.98
N GLY A 57 10.18 0.05 0.78
CA GLY A 57 10.70 -1.05 1.56
C GLY A 57 10.03 -2.37 1.26
N GLU A 58 10.60 -3.40 1.87
CA GLU A 58 10.17 -4.77 1.75
C GLU A 58 10.20 -5.47 3.10
N ALA A 59 9.36 -6.49 3.24
CA ALA A 59 9.32 -7.37 4.40
C ALA A 59 8.89 -8.78 3.95
N ALA A 60 9.24 -9.78 4.73
CA ALA A 60 8.79 -11.15 4.50
C ALA A 60 8.53 -11.83 5.84
N ASP A 61 7.48 -12.64 5.90
CA ASP A 61 7.14 -13.45 7.07
C ASP A 61 6.36 -14.70 6.65
N VAL A 62 6.35 -15.71 7.49
CA VAL A 62 5.52 -16.91 7.32
C VAL A 62 4.07 -16.65 7.72
N ASP A 63 3.84 -15.72 8.65
CA ASP A 63 2.52 -15.33 9.11
C ASP A 63 2.08 -14.02 8.41
N PHE A 64 0.92 -14.09 7.76
CA PHE A 64 0.36 -12.97 7.01
C PHE A 64 0.07 -11.76 7.90
N ASP A 65 -0.52 -11.98 9.08
CA ASP A 65 -0.93 -10.89 9.96
C ASP A 65 0.29 -10.20 10.60
N VAL A 66 1.33 -10.98 10.91
CA VAL A 66 2.62 -10.46 11.39
C VAL A 66 3.31 -9.62 10.30
N LEU A 67 3.27 -10.07 9.04
CA LEU A 67 3.80 -9.31 7.92
C LEU A 67 3.08 -7.96 7.77
N ILE A 68 1.74 -7.97 7.76
CA ILE A 68 0.93 -6.75 7.63
C ILE A 68 1.21 -5.78 8.79
N ALA A 69 1.25 -6.27 10.02
CA ALA A 69 1.57 -5.44 11.19
C ALA A 69 2.97 -4.82 11.08
N THR A 70 3.95 -5.58 10.57
CA THR A 70 5.30 -5.09 10.32
C THR A 70 5.31 -3.99 9.26
N CYS A 71 4.61 -4.18 8.14
CA CYS A 71 4.47 -3.17 7.09
C CYS A 71 3.81 -1.89 7.61
N HIS A 72 2.71 -1.99 8.36
CA HIS A 72 2.04 -0.81 8.93
C HIS A 72 2.96 -0.03 9.86
N ARG A 73 3.72 -0.70 10.73
CA ARG A 73 4.69 -0.04 11.62
C ARG A 73 5.76 0.69 10.80
N GLN A 74 6.30 0.02 9.80
CA GLN A 74 7.35 0.54 8.93
C GLN A 74 6.87 1.74 8.09
N ILE A 75 5.64 1.68 7.58
CA ILE A 75 4.98 2.77 6.86
C ILE A 75 4.74 3.94 7.81
N ALA A 76 4.23 3.70 9.02
CA ALA A 76 3.97 4.75 9.99
C ALA A 76 5.26 5.50 10.42
N GLN A 77 6.38 4.80 10.55
CA GLN A 77 7.68 5.40 10.88
C GLN A 77 8.24 6.29 9.75
N ARG A 78 7.85 6.01 8.50
CA ARG A 78 8.34 6.71 7.30
C ARG A 78 7.40 7.82 6.84
N GLY A 79 6.11 7.53 6.74
CA GLY A 79 5.07 8.42 6.25
C GLY A 79 4.27 9.15 7.34
N GLY A 80 4.50 8.86 8.62
CA GLY A 80 3.69 9.38 9.72
C GLY A 80 2.44 8.56 9.99
N GLU A 81 1.54 9.07 10.81
CA GLU A 81 0.31 8.38 11.22
C GLU A 81 -0.52 7.88 10.03
N ILE A 82 -1.02 6.64 10.10
CA ILE A 82 -1.89 6.05 9.09
C ILE A 82 -3.30 6.61 9.26
N LEU A 83 -3.81 7.23 8.21
CA LEU A 83 -5.14 7.83 8.16
C LEU A 83 -6.17 6.86 7.59
N GLY A 84 -5.77 6.01 6.64
CA GLY A 84 -6.66 5.07 5.99
C GLY A 84 -5.93 3.94 5.27
N ILE A 85 -6.58 2.78 5.18
CA ILE A 85 -6.10 1.61 4.45
C ILE A 85 -7.24 1.12 3.57
N GLN A 86 -6.99 1.00 2.27
CA GLN A 86 -7.95 0.51 1.29
C GLN A 86 -7.38 -0.73 0.59
N ASP A 87 -8.12 -1.82 0.60
CA ASP A 87 -7.84 -3.00 -0.23
C ASP A 87 -8.27 -2.72 -1.68
N ILE A 88 -7.31 -2.74 -2.59
CA ILE A 88 -7.49 -2.49 -4.03
C ILE A 88 -7.13 -3.71 -4.89
N SER A 89 -7.14 -4.91 -4.27
CA SER A 89 -6.77 -6.17 -4.94
C SER A 89 -7.70 -6.55 -6.09
N VAL A 90 -8.90 -5.96 -6.15
CA VAL A 90 -9.97 -6.30 -7.11
C VAL A 90 -10.52 -5.04 -7.77
N ILE A 91 -9.69 -4.33 -8.53
CA ILE A 91 -10.22 -3.45 -9.58
C ILE A 91 -10.37 -4.31 -10.85
N ASP A 92 -11.32 -5.27 -10.81
CA ASP A 92 -11.87 -5.89 -12.01
C ASP A 92 -12.98 -4.96 -12.51
N GLU A 93 -12.61 -3.94 -13.31
CA GLU A 93 -13.56 -3.15 -14.10
C GLU A 93 -14.17 -4.01 -15.22
N ARG A 94 -14.83 -5.12 -14.88
CA ARG A 94 -15.80 -5.70 -15.82
C ARG A 94 -17.04 -4.84 -15.74
N PRO A 95 -17.38 -4.04 -16.77
CA PRO A 95 -18.69 -3.43 -16.82
C PRO A 95 -19.70 -4.56 -16.68
N ARG A 96 -20.66 -4.41 -15.78
CA ARG A 96 -21.87 -5.24 -15.76
C ARG A 96 -22.49 -5.13 -17.15
N ARG A 97 -22.18 -6.07 -18.05
CA ARG A 97 -22.97 -6.27 -19.26
C ARG A 97 -24.32 -6.74 -18.76
N ASP A 98 -25.23 -5.79 -18.67
CA ASP A 98 -26.67 -6.03 -18.72
C ASP A 98 -26.92 -6.80 -20.03
N TRP A 99 -26.91 -8.13 -19.95
CA TRP A 99 -27.58 -8.94 -20.96
C TRP A 99 -29.07 -8.83 -20.66
N GLY A 100 -29.62 -7.68 -21.08
CA GLY A 100 -31.05 -7.50 -21.21
C GLY A 100 -31.60 -8.63 -22.04
N SER A 101 -32.53 -9.37 -21.46
CA SER A 101 -33.43 -10.26 -22.19
C SER A 101 -34.17 -9.46 -23.27
N GLY A 102 -34.17 -9.97 -24.49
CA GLY A 102 -35.01 -9.49 -25.60
C GLY A 102 -34.28 -9.67 -26.93
N ARG A 103 -34.76 -10.42 -27.92
CA ARG A 103 -36.03 -11.11 -28.15
C ARG A 103 -35.74 -12.38 -28.94
#